data_AF-A0A7S2AVF1-F1
#
_entry.id   AF-A0A7S2AVF1-F1
#
_cell.length_a   1.000
_cell.length_b   1.000
_cell.length_c   1.000
_cell.angle_alpha   90.00
_cell.angle_beta   90.00
_cell.angle_gamma   90.00
#
_symmetry.space_group_name_H-M   'P 1'
#
loop_
_entity.id
_entity.type
_entity.pdbx_description
1 polymer ?
#
loop_
_entity_poly.entity_id
_entity_poly.type
_entity_poly.pdbx_seq_one_letter_code
_entity_poly.pdbx_strand_id
1 'polypeptide(L)'
;NCAGPYMLTEGEVLIDACIWCKTDYVDISQEVPWTLRVKELHSYAMDAGVMIVPSCAGSAYSDLGVYLMAKKIKDDFGEAVRSATCYCQGGGTAAGASGGTLRTRAAMGNIDRDTSAAMADPYSLGGYVAEYDRNGIK
;
A
#
# COMPACT_ATOMS: atom_id res chain seq x y z
N ASN A 1 2.29 9.05 10.52
CA ASN A 1 3.18 9.86 9.65
C ASN A 1 2.34 10.41 8.50
N CYS A 2 2.27 11.74 8.36
CA CYS A 2 1.30 12.42 7.48
C CYS A 2 1.93 13.23 6.34
N ALA A 3 3.25 13.19 6.18
CA ALA A 3 3.93 13.99 5.17
C ALA A 3 5.11 13.21 4.57
N GLY A 4 5.07 13.05 3.25
CA GLY A 4 6.19 12.55 2.47
C GLY A 4 7.15 13.67 2.03
N PRO A 5 8.11 13.38 1.15
CA PRO A 5 8.25 12.14 0.37
C PRO A 5 8.80 10.99 1.21
N TYR A 6 8.09 9.87 1.33
CA TYR A 6 8.45 8.80 2.27
C TYR A 6 9.70 8.05 1.80
N MET A 7 9.72 7.63 0.53
CA MET A 7 10.81 6.86 -0.08
C MET A 7 12.15 7.62 -0.16
N LEU A 8 12.12 8.95 -0.03
CA LEU A 8 13.30 9.83 -0.06
C LEU A 8 13.79 10.23 1.34
N THR A 9 13.14 9.72 2.37
CA THR A 9 13.53 9.93 3.76
C THR A 9 13.97 8.61 4.36
N GLU A 10 14.72 8.67 5.47
CA GLU A 10 15.00 7.51 6.33
C GLU A 10 13.77 7.22 7.20
N GLY A 11 12.62 7.03 6.57
CA GLY A 11 11.35 6.82 7.27
C GLY A 11 11.34 5.54 8.09
N GLU A 12 12.14 4.54 7.69
CA GLU A 12 12.30 3.27 8.40
C GLU A 12 12.82 3.47 9.82
N VAL A 13 13.65 4.48 10.07
CA VAL A 13 14.15 4.81 11.42
C VAL A 13 13.02 5.17 12.37
N LEU A 14 11.98 5.86 11.86
CA LEU A 14 10.78 6.15 12.64
C LEU A 14 10.00 4.86 12.94
N ILE A 15 9.91 3.94 11.99
CA ILE A 15 9.24 2.64 12.20
C ILE A 15 10.02 1.80 13.21
N ASP A 16 11.35 1.75 13.11
CA ASP A 16 12.20 1.04 14.06
C ASP A 16 12.04 1.61 15.48
N ALA A 17 11.99 2.94 15.61
CA ALA A 17 11.71 3.59 16.89
C ALA A 17 10.33 3.24 17.44
N CYS A 18 9.29 3.17 16.58
CA CYS A 18 7.95 2.71 16.93
C CYS A 18 7.97 1.26 17.44
N ILE A 19 8.64 0.34 16.72
CA ILE A 19 8.79 -1.07 17.10
C ILE A 19 9.49 -1.19 18.45
N TRP A 20 10.59 -0.47 18.64
CA TRP A 20 11.38 -0.48 19.88
C TRP A 20 10.57 0.07 21.07
N CYS A 21 9.84 1.17 20.86
CA CYS A 21 9.00 1.79 21.88
C CYS A 21 7.68 1.04 22.14
N LYS A 22 7.37 -0.02 21.38
CA LYS A 22 6.07 -0.73 21.43
C LYS A 22 4.88 0.17 21.09
N THR A 23 5.04 1.00 20.06
CA THR A 23 4.05 1.97 19.61
C THR A 23 3.65 1.69 18.17
N ASP A 24 2.34 1.64 17.91
CA ASP A 24 1.81 1.43 16.57
C ASP A 24 2.18 2.58 15.60
N TYR A 25 2.35 2.23 14.33
CA TYR A 25 2.65 3.17 13.26
C TYR A 25 1.54 3.13 12.20
N VAL A 26 1.13 4.32 11.75
CA VAL A 26 0.24 4.48 10.60
C VAL A 26 0.77 5.57 9.67
N ASP A 27 0.56 5.43 8.36
CA ASP A 27 0.87 6.50 7.41
C ASP A 27 -0.13 6.64 6.26
N ILE A 28 0.01 7.74 5.52
CA ILE A 28 -0.84 8.08 4.38
C ILE A 28 -0.11 7.95 3.04
N SER A 29 0.98 7.16 3.00
CA SER A 29 1.80 6.98 1.81
C SER A 29 1.01 6.34 0.67
N GLN A 30 1.31 6.75 -0.57
CA GLN A 30 0.85 6.09 -1.80
C GLN A 30 2.05 5.71 -2.67
N GLU A 31 3.18 5.39 -2.03
CA GLU A 31 4.44 5.11 -2.69
C GLU A 31 4.74 3.61 -2.62
N VAL A 32 4.51 2.86 -3.69
CA VAL A 32 4.78 1.41 -3.75
C VAL A 32 6.20 1.05 -3.25
N PRO A 33 7.28 1.77 -3.65
CA PRO A 33 8.62 1.46 -3.17
C PRO A 33 8.79 1.63 -1.67
N TRP A 34 8.11 2.62 -1.07
CA TRP A 34 8.10 2.80 0.38
C TRP A 34 7.43 1.62 1.07
N THR A 35 6.23 1.22 0.62
CA THR A 35 5.51 0.10 1.23
C THR A 35 6.28 -1.22 1.12
N LEU A 36 7.05 -1.42 0.04
CA LEU A 36 7.95 -2.57 -0.09
C LEU A 36 9.06 -2.57 0.99
N ARG A 37 9.67 -1.43 1.28
CA ARG A 37 10.65 -1.33 2.39
C ARG A 37 9.99 -1.60 3.75
N VAL A 38 8.81 -1.03 3.99
CA VAL A 38 8.07 -1.27 5.24
C VAL A 38 7.74 -2.74 5.44
N LYS A 39 7.45 -3.48 4.36
CA LYS A 39 7.14 -4.92 4.40
C LYS A 39 8.30 -5.75 4.96
N GLU A 40 9.55 -5.33 4.78
CA GLU A 40 10.73 -6.01 5.32
C GLU A 40 10.75 -6.00 6.86
N LEU A 41 10.06 -5.04 7.49
CA LEU A 41 9.98 -4.90 8.94
C LEU A 41 8.86 -5.74 9.58
N HIS A 42 8.08 -6.49 8.77
CA HIS A 42 6.90 -7.21 9.24
C HIS A 42 7.21 -8.20 10.38
N SER A 43 8.26 -9.01 10.25
CA SER A 43 8.62 -9.99 11.29
C SER A 43 9.01 -9.32 12.60
N TYR A 44 9.79 -8.24 12.54
CA TYR A 44 10.19 -7.49 13.73
C TYR A 44 8.99 -6.84 14.44
N ALA A 45 8.06 -6.28 13.68
CA ALA A 45 6.83 -5.71 14.21
C ALA A 45 5.94 -6.79 14.86
N MET A 46 5.81 -7.97 14.22
CA MET A 46 5.08 -9.11 14.78
C MET A 46 5.68 -9.59 16.10
N ASP A 47 7.00 -9.83 16.13
CA ASP A 47 7.70 -10.25 17.35
C ASP A 47 7.57 -9.20 18.46
N ALA A 48 7.50 -7.93 18.07
CA ALA A 48 7.33 -6.84 19.01
C ALA A 48 5.89 -6.64 19.49
N GLY A 49 4.88 -7.24 18.84
CA GLY A 49 3.47 -6.99 19.11
C GLY A 49 3.00 -5.59 18.70
N VAL A 50 3.61 -5.02 17.66
CA VAL A 50 3.34 -3.66 17.16
C VAL A 50 2.66 -3.71 15.80
N MET A 51 1.63 -2.89 15.59
CA MET A 51 0.97 -2.76 14.29
C MET A 51 1.64 -1.68 13.44
N ILE A 52 2.04 -2.05 12.22
CA ILE A 52 2.57 -1.12 11.22
C ILE A 52 1.60 -1.12 10.03
N VAL A 53 0.88 0.01 9.84
CA VAL A 53 -0.18 0.14 8.84
C VAL A 53 0.17 1.25 7.84
N PRO A 54 0.93 0.93 6.77
CA PRO A 54 1.18 1.89 5.70
C PRO A 54 -0.09 2.14 4.87
N SER A 55 -0.14 3.27 4.16
CA SER A 55 -1.17 3.57 3.15
C SER A 55 -2.62 3.57 3.68
N CYS A 56 -2.85 3.98 4.93
CA CYS A 56 -4.13 3.83 5.63
C CYS A 56 -5.16 4.94 5.36
N ALA A 57 -4.88 5.86 4.42
CA ALA A 57 -5.75 7.01 4.12
C ALA A 57 -6.54 6.81 2.82
N GLY A 58 -6.51 7.80 1.91
CA GLY A 58 -7.41 7.88 0.74
C GLY A 58 -7.54 6.60 -0.09
N SER A 59 -6.45 5.87 -0.29
CA SER A 59 -6.41 4.60 -1.03
C SER A 59 -7.02 3.41 -0.28
N ALA A 60 -6.95 3.40 1.05
CA ALA A 60 -7.50 2.30 1.85
C ALA A 60 -9.04 2.21 1.73
N TYR A 61 -9.72 3.31 1.43
CA TYR A 61 -11.18 3.32 1.29
C TYR A 61 -11.67 2.52 0.09
N SER A 62 -10.96 2.56 -1.05
CA SER A 62 -11.33 1.75 -2.21
C SER A 62 -11.17 0.27 -1.92
N ASP A 63 -10.06 -0.11 -1.27
CA ASP A 63 -9.78 -1.51 -0.93
C ASP A 63 -10.79 -2.04 0.09
N LEU A 64 -11.08 -1.26 1.14
CA LEU A 64 -12.09 -1.62 2.13
C LEU A 64 -13.48 -1.74 1.50
N GLY A 65 -13.85 -0.83 0.59
CA GLY A 65 -15.12 -0.88 -0.13
C GLY A 65 -15.25 -2.15 -0.97
N VAL A 66 -14.21 -2.51 -1.73
CA VAL A 66 -14.18 -3.74 -2.53
C VAL A 66 -14.25 -4.98 -1.62
N TYR A 67 -13.50 -4.99 -0.52
CA TYR A 67 -13.52 -6.10 0.44
C TYR A 67 -14.91 -6.31 1.06
N LEU A 68 -15.56 -5.25 1.55
CA LEU A 68 -16.88 -5.33 2.16
C LEU A 68 -17.95 -5.80 1.16
N MET A 69 -17.89 -5.31 -0.08
CA MET A 69 -18.78 -5.74 -1.17
C MET A 69 -18.57 -7.22 -1.51
N ALA A 70 -17.32 -7.65 -1.69
CA ALA A 70 -16.99 -9.04 -1.99
C ALA A 70 -17.40 -9.98 -0.86
N LYS A 71 -17.20 -9.57 0.39
CA LYS A 71 -17.63 -10.31 1.57
C LYS A 71 -19.16 -10.46 1.58
N LYS A 72 -19.91 -9.38 1.34
CA LYS A 72 -21.38 -9.43 1.35
C LYS A 72 -21.94 -10.35 0.26
N ILE A 73 -21.37 -10.33 -0.94
CA ILE A 73 -21.78 -11.23 -2.03
C ILE A 73 -21.53 -12.69 -1.65
N LYS A 74 -20.38 -12.98 -1.04
CA LYS A 74 -20.07 -14.33 -0.57
C LYS A 74 -21.03 -14.79 0.52
N ASP A 75 -21.33 -13.93 1.49
CA ASP A 75 -22.23 -14.26 2.61
C ASP A 75 -23.68 -14.49 2.15
N ASP A 76 -24.17 -13.71 1.17
CA ASP A 76 -25.55 -13.78 0.69
C ASP A 76 -25.78 -14.88 -0.36
N PHE A 77 -24.80 -15.09 -1.24
CA PHE A 77 -24.97 -15.92 -2.44
C PHE A 77 -24.02 -17.12 -2.48
N GLY A 78 -23.04 -17.22 -1.57
CA GLY A 78 -22.04 -18.29 -1.58
C GLY A 78 -20.98 -18.16 -2.69
N GLU A 79 -21.00 -17.06 -3.43
CA GLU A 79 -20.19 -16.86 -4.63
C GLU A 79 -19.01 -15.92 -4.40
N ALA A 80 -17.89 -16.18 -5.08
CA ALA A 80 -16.70 -15.33 -5.03
C ALA A 80 -16.76 -14.22 -6.09
N VAL A 81 -16.29 -13.02 -5.74
CA VAL A 81 -16.12 -11.92 -6.69
C VAL A 81 -14.83 -12.12 -7.48
N ARG A 82 -14.95 -12.31 -8.80
CA ARG A 82 -13.79 -12.47 -9.72
C ARG A 82 -13.09 -11.15 -10.01
N SER A 83 -13.85 -10.07 -10.19
CA SER A 83 -13.29 -8.74 -10.47
C SER A 83 -14.18 -7.65 -9.90
N ALA A 84 -13.55 -6.55 -9.52
CA ALA A 84 -14.22 -5.34 -9.08
C ALA A 84 -13.53 -4.14 -9.74
N THR A 85 -14.32 -3.18 -10.18
CA THR A 85 -13.82 -1.92 -10.72
C THR A 85 -14.24 -0.80 -9.79
N CYS A 86 -13.28 -0.11 -9.19
CA CYS A 86 -13.54 1.08 -8.40
C CYS A 86 -13.33 2.32 -9.28
N TYR A 87 -14.34 3.17 -9.39
CA TYR A 87 -14.19 4.48 -10.04
C TYR A 87 -13.83 5.52 -8.99
N CYS A 88 -12.58 5.96 -9.00
CA CYS A 88 -12.09 7.02 -8.13
C CYS A 88 -11.99 8.32 -8.92
N GLN A 89 -12.83 9.29 -8.62
CA GLN A 89 -12.60 10.66 -9.08
C GLN A 89 -11.65 11.32 -8.09
N GLY A 90 -10.43 11.64 -8.54
CA GLY A 90 -9.47 12.37 -7.72
C GLY A 90 -10.14 13.62 -7.16
N GLY A 91 -10.18 13.75 -5.84
CA GLY A 91 -10.72 14.93 -5.17
C GLY A 91 -10.18 16.16 -5.89
N GLY A 92 -11.09 17.01 -6.35
CA GLY A 92 -10.80 18.05 -7.32
C GLY A 92 -9.53 18.82 -7.01
N THR A 93 -8.95 19.43 -8.04
CA THR A 93 -7.82 20.36 -8.02
C THR A 93 -7.81 21.40 -6.89
N ALA A 94 -8.91 21.55 -6.13
CA ALA A 94 -9.06 22.36 -4.92
C ALA A 94 -8.01 22.08 -3.82
N ALA A 95 -7.50 20.86 -3.65
CA ALA A 95 -6.52 20.54 -2.60
C ALA A 95 -5.05 20.53 -3.08
N GLY A 96 -4.81 20.59 -4.40
CA GLY A 96 -3.47 20.50 -4.97
C GLY A 96 -2.72 19.18 -4.61
N ALA A 97 -1.55 18.97 -5.19
CA ALA A 97 -0.64 17.92 -4.74
C ALA A 97 0.14 18.44 -3.51
N SER A 98 0.30 17.60 -2.47
CA SER A 98 1.16 17.98 -1.34
C SER A 98 2.61 18.18 -1.81
N GLY A 99 3.38 19.03 -1.11
CA GLY A 99 4.80 19.23 -1.42
C GLY A 99 5.61 17.93 -1.43
N GLY A 100 5.24 16.99 -0.55
CA GLY A 100 5.79 15.64 -0.53
C GLY A 100 5.47 14.87 -1.81
N THR A 101 4.19 14.84 -2.21
CA THR A 101 3.74 14.19 -3.46
C THR A 101 4.47 14.73 -4.69
N LEU A 102 4.67 16.05 -4.77
CA LEU A 102 5.40 16.67 -5.88
C LEU A 102 6.87 16.21 -5.92
N ARG A 103 7.53 16.12 -4.75
CA ARG A 103 8.92 15.63 -4.64
C ARG A 103 9.03 14.15 -4.99
N THR A 104 8.12 13.31 -4.51
CA THR A 104 8.02 11.91 -4.90
C THR A 104 7.88 11.79 -6.42
N ARG A 105 6.98 12.58 -7.02
CA ARG A 105 6.80 12.60 -8.49
C ARG A 105 8.04 13.04 -9.26
N ALA A 106 8.78 14.02 -8.74
CA ALA A 106 10.04 14.43 -9.35
C ALA A 106 11.10 13.32 -9.27
N ALA A 107 11.18 12.62 -8.14
CA ALA A 107 12.12 11.51 -7.96
C ALA A 107 11.78 10.29 -8.81
N MET A 108 10.50 10.06 -9.15
CA MET A 108 10.06 8.98 -10.04
C MET A 108 10.74 9.01 -11.42
N GLY A 109 11.19 10.18 -11.90
CA GLY A 109 11.90 10.30 -13.18
C GLY A 109 13.30 9.65 -13.20
N ASN A 110 13.88 9.36 -12.04
CA ASN A 110 15.24 8.84 -11.88
C ASN A 110 15.31 7.56 -11.04
N ILE A 111 14.20 6.83 -10.88
CA ILE A 111 14.21 5.57 -10.11
C ILE A 111 14.95 4.49 -10.88
N ASP A 112 15.57 3.55 -10.16
CA ASP A 112 16.22 2.41 -10.77
C ASP A 112 15.21 1.48 -11.47
N ARG A 113 15.74 0.58 -12.30
CA ARG A 113 14.92 -0.31 -13.13
C ARG A 113 14.04 -1.25 -12.30
N ASP A 114 14.53 -1.75 -11.18
CA ASP A 114 13.82 -2.74 -10.39
C ASP A 114 12.66 -2.08 -9.64
N THR A 115 12.90 -0.90 -9.07
CA THR A 115 11.84 -0.07 -8.49
C THR A 115 10.80 0.32 -9.54
N SER A 116 11.22 0.68 -10.76
CA SER A 116 10.31 1.00 -11.85
C SER A 116 9.45 -0.20 -12.25
N ALA A 117 10.03 -1.39 -12.34
CA ALA A 117 9.30 -2.62 -12.62
C ALA A 117 8.27 -2.94 -11.52
N ALA A 118 8.64 -2.79 -10.25
CA ALA A 118 7.73 -2.99 -9.13
C ALA A 118 6.57 -1.97 -9.12
N MET A 119 6.82 -0.72 -9.52
CA MET A 119 5.75 0.27 -9.63
C MET A 119 4.80 0.01 -10.80
N ALA A 120 5.29 -0.62 -11.87
CA ALA A 120 4.49 -0.97 -13.03
C ALA A 120 3.65 -2.25 -12.83
N ASP A 121 4.01 -3.09 -11.87
CA ASP A 121 3.28 -4.31 -11.55
C ASP A 121 2.11 -4.03 -10.58
N PRO A 122 0.86 -4.23 -11.01
CA PRO A 122 -0.32 -4.00 -10.17
C PRO A 122 -0.40 -4.94 -8.95
N TYR A 123 0.42 -6.00 -8.89
CA TYR A 123 0.45 -6.97 -7.80
C TYR A 123 1.68 -6.86 -6.89
N SER A 124 2.48 -5.80 -7.01
CA SER A 124 3.75 -5.69 -6.29
C SER A 124 3.62 -5.66 -4.77
N LEU A 125 2.50 -5.18 -4.22
CA LEU A 125 2.25 -5.19 -2.78
C LEU A 125 1.48 -6.43 -2.29
N GLY A 126 1.13 -7.34 -3.19
CA GLY A 126 0.30 -8.51 -2.91
C GLY A 126 -0.89 -8.61 -3.86
N GLY A 127 -1.89 -9.43 -3.51
CA GLY A 127 -3.08 -9.61 -4.35
C GLY A 127 -2.99 -10.79 -5.31
N TYR A 128 -2.21 -11.83 -4.97
CA TYR A 128 -2.29 -13.08 -5.69
C TYR A 128 -3.62 -13.80 -5.38
N VAL A 129 -4.60 -13.64 -6.25
CA VAL A 129 -5.72 -14.57 -6.38
C VAL A 129 -5.46 -15.35 -7.66
N ALA A 130 -4.87 -16.54 -7.52
CA ALA A 130 -4.69 -17.44 -8.64
C ALA A 130 -6.04 -17.69 -9.32
N GLU A 131 -6.14 -17.50 -10.63
CA GLU A 131 -6.84 -18.53 -11.39
C GLU A 131 -5.92 -19.74 -11.61
N TYR A 132 -4.59 -19.52 -11.71
CA TYR A 132 -3.53 -20.51 -11.90
C TYR A 132 -2.20 -19.98 -11.35
N ASP A 133 -1.35 -20.83 -10.75
CA ASP A 133 0.00 -20.57 -10.21
C ASP A 133 1.01 -20.05 -11.25
N ARG A 134 2.20 -19.61 -10.80
CA ARG A 134 3.29 -19.12 -11.68
C ARG A 134 3.79 -20.14 -12.71
N ASN A 135 3.37 -21.40 -12.60
CA ASN A 135 3.64 -22.48 -13.54
C ASN A 135 2.42 -22.81 -14.42
N GLY A 136 1.35 -22.02 -14.35
CA GLY A 136 0.13 -22.21 -15.11
C GLY A 136 -0.73 -23.39 -14.63
N ILE A 137 -0.62 -23.80 -13.36
CA ILE A 137 -1.48 -24.86 -12.77
C ILE A 137 -2.63 -24.23 -11.99
N LYS A 138 -3.86 -24.72 -12.24
CA LYS A 138 -5.08 -24.16 -11.65
C LYS A 138 -5.11 -24.35 -10.15
#